data_AF-A0A0H4VGU7-F1
#
_entry.id   AF-A0A0H4VGU7-F1
#
_cell.length_a   1.000
_cell.length_b   1.000
_cell.length_c   1.000
_cell.angle_alpha   90.00
_cell.angle_beta   90.00
_cell.angle_gamma   90.00
#
_symmetry.space_group_name_H-M   'P 1'
#
loop_
_entity.id
_entity.type
_entity.pdbx_description
1 polymer ?
#
loop_
_entity_poly.entity_id
_entity_poly.type
_entity_poly.pdbx_seq_one_letter_code
_entity_poly.pdbx_strand_id
1 'polypeptide(L)'
;MRFTIDMPENPLIRRCNCTICAMKGVVMMDVPMSMLNITQGKDALTPYTFGSGEAKHRFCSICGIHPFHQLRSEPDHYGVNIACIDGTSIYDFAEVPVFDGESHPADTGEARYVGVMRYQKFSG
;
A
#
# COMPACT_ATOMS: atom_id res chain seq x y z
N MET A 1 -11.76 0.52 11.55
CA MET A 1 -11.15 -0.82 11.49
C MET A 1 -9.85 -0.78 12.28
N ARG A 2 -9.47 -1.87 12.94
CA ARG A 2 -8.17 -2.04 13.61
C ARG A 2 -7.52 -3.33 13.14
N PHE A 3 -6.21 -3.34 13.06
CA PHE A 3 -5.39 -4.52 12.76
C PHE A 3 -4.07 -4.43 13.51
N THR A 4 -3.40 -5.57 13.62
CA THR A 4 -2.00 -5.67 14.08
C THR A 4 -1.15 -6.16 12.92
N ILE A 5 0.12 -5.75 12.89
CA ILE A 5 1.12 -6.20 11.92
C ILE A 5 2.38 -6.61 12.65
N ASP A 6 2.93 -7.76 12.28
CA ASP A 6 4.31 -8.12 12.62
C ASP A 6 5.24 -7.36 11.66
N MET A 7 5.98 -6.37 12.19
CA MET A 7 6.82 -5.51 11.37
C MET A 7 7.98 -6.31 10.76
N PRO A 8 8.14 -6.31 9.42
CA PRO A 8 9.28 -6.98 8.79
C PRO A 8 10.57 -6.24 9.17
N GLU A 9 11.67 -6.99 9.31
CA GLU A 9 12.99 -6.41 9.63
C GLU A 9 13.45 -5.41 8.57
N ASN A 10 13.14 -5.70 7.29
CA ASN A 10 13.50 -4.88 6.14
C ASN A 10 12.22 -4.54 5.34
N PRO A 11 11.44 -3.52 5.76
CA PRO A 11 10.19 -3.18 5.10
C PRO A 11 10.43 -2.62 3.70
N LEU A 12 9.77 -3.20 2.70
CA LEU A 12 9.75 -2.65 1.35
C LEU A 12 8.72 -1.52 1.27
N ILE A 13 9.20 -0.27 1.34
CA ILE A 13 8.37 0.94 1.28
C ILE A 13 8.36 1.52 -0.13
N ARG A 14 7.16 1.76 -0.70
CA ARG A 14 7.03 2.36 -2.03
C ARG A 14 5.70 3.08 -2.24
N ARG A 15 5.64 3.89 -3.30
CA ARG A 15 4.39 4.30 -3.96
C ARG A 15 4.25 3.57 -5.28
N CYS A 16 3.07 3.63 -5.88
CA CYS A 16 2.78 3.08 -7.21
C CYS A 16 2.10 4.15 -8.05
N ASN A 17 2.51 4.30 -9.32
CA ASN A 17 1.98 5.31 -10.24
C ASN A 17 0.75 4.86 -11.05
N CYS A 18 0.28 3.60 -10.93
CA CYS A 18 -0.93 3.20 -11.66
C CYS A 18 -2.13 4.08 -11.26
N THR A 19 -3.10 4.22 -12.15
CA THR A 19 -4.19 5.21 -12.02
C THR A 19 -4.89 5.17 -10.65
N ILE A 20 -5.25 3.97 -10.15
CA ILE A 20 -5.90 3.81 -8.85
C ILE A 20 -4.95 4.14 -7.68
N CYS A 21 -3.69 3.72 -7.73
CA CYS A 21 -2.71 3.97 -6.68
C CYS A 21 -2.30 5.44 -6.61
N ALA A 22 -2.13 6.08 -7.78
CA ALA A 22 -1.87 7.50 -7.91
C ALA A 22 -3.01 8.33 -7.29
N MET A 23 -4.28 8.00 -7.58
CA MET A 23 -5.44 8.65 -6.99
C MET A 23 -5.52 8.48 -5.47
N LYS A 24 -5.18 7.29 -4.94
CA LYS A 24 -5.15 7.05 -3.50
C LYS A 24 -4.06 7.83 -2.77
N GLY A 25 -2.94 8.08 -3.45
CA GLY A 25 -1.86 8.89 -2.91
C GLY A 25 -1.09 8.25 -1.75
N VAL A 26 -1.24 6.95 -1.51
CA VAL A 26 -0.70 6.26 -0.33
C VAL A 26 0.75 5.81 -0.52
N VAL A 27 1.50 5.79 0.57
CA VAL A 27 2.77 5.05 0.69
C VAL A 27 2.46 3.68 1.27
N MET A 28 3.02 2.64 0.68
CA MET A 28 2.69 1.25 0.98
C MET A 28 3.93 0.52 1.49
N MET A 29 3.72 -0.33 2.49
CA MET A 29 4.66 -1.31 2.98
C MET A 29 4.17 -2.70 2.60
N ASP A 30 5.02 -3.49 1.97
CA ASP A 30 4.68 -4.89 1.69
C ASP A 30 4.88 -5.75 2.93
N VAL A 31 3.90 -6.61 3.19
CA VAL A 31 3.96 -7.63 4.23
C VAL A 31 3.29 -8.92 3.74
N PRO A 32 3.78 -10.10 4.13
CA PRO A 32 3.03 -11.34 3.98
C PRO A 32 1.65 -11.22 4.63
N MET A 33 0.62 -11.77 3.99
CA MET A 33 -0.74 -11.74 4.55
C MET A 33 -0.83 -12.39 5.94
N SER A 34 0.04 -13.36 6.24
CA SER A 34 0.13 -14.02 7.53
C SER A 34 0.59 -13.09 8.67
N MET A 35 1.25 -11.98 8.35
CA MET A 35 1.74 -11.01 9.34
C MET A 35 0.70 -9.94 9.69
N LEU A 36 -0.46 -9.90 9.02
CA LEU A 36 -1.53 -8.93 9.31
C LEU A 36 -2.76 -9.63 9.88
N ASN A 37 -3.19 -9.22 11.07
CA ASN A 37 -4.41 -9.70 11.70
C ASN A 37 -5.43 -8.57 11.92
N ILE A 38 -6.64 -8.70 11.37
CA ILE A 38 -7.72 -7.73 11.57
C ILE A 38 -8.36 -7.98 12.93
N THR A 39 -8.22 -7.05 13.86
CA THR A 39 -8.74 -7.16 15.22
C THR A 39 -10.12 -6.55 15.40
N GLN A 40 -10.53 -5.61 14.53
CA GLN A 40 -11.85 -4.99 14.62
C GLN A 40 -12.35 -4.42 13.27
N GLY A 41 -13.66 -4.51 13.03
CA GLY A 41 -14.33 -3.80 11.94
C GLY A 41 -14.19 -4.46 10.57
N LYS A 42 -14.04 -5.79 10.54
CA LYS A 42 -13.97 -6.59 9.30
C LYS A 42 -15.21 -6.41 8.42
N ASP A 43 -16.39 -6.27 9.02
CA ASP A 43 -17.66 -6.13 8.29
C ASP A 43 -17.79 -4.77 7.57
N ALA A 44 -17.04 -3.76 8.02
CA ALA A 44 -16.96 -2.46 7.35
C ALA A 44 -15.87 -2.43 6.26
N LEU A 45 -15.17 -3.53 6.01
CA LEU A 45 -14.06 -3.58 5.05
C LEU A 45 -14.53 -4.06 3.68
N THR A 46 -14.74 -3.11 2.77
CA THR A 46 -15.26 -3.38 1.43
C THR A 46 -14.12 -3.70 0.46
N PRO A 47 -14.23 -4.80 -0.32
CA PRO A 47 -13.33 -5.04 -1.44
C PRO A 47 -13.66 -4.16 -2.65
N TYR A 48 -12.61 -3.72 -3.34
CA TYR A 48 -12.67 -3.13 -4.66
C TYR A 48 -11.61 -3.77 -5.55
N THR A 49 -12.01 -4.18 -6.74
CA THR A 49 -11.17 -4.80 -7.76
C THR A 49 -11.38 -4.07 -9.08
N PHE A 50 -10.33 -3.99 -9.90
CA PHE A 50 -10.37 -3.40 -11.24
C PHE A 50 -9.33 -4.11 -12.12
N GLY A 51 -9.29 -3.80 -13.41
CA GLY A 51 -8.31 -4.40 -14.33
C GLY A 51 -8.45 -5.93 -14.38
N SER A 52 -7.35 -6.65 -14.11
CA SER A 52 -7.34 -8.12 -14.04
C SER A 52 -8.18 -8.71 -12.91
N GLY A 53 -8.58 -7.90 -11.91
CA GLY A 53 -9.32 -8.35 -10.74
C GLY A 53 -8.50 -9.10 -9.69
N GLU A 54 -7.19 -9.26 -9.92
CA GLU A 54 -6.27 -9.98 -9.04
C GLU A 54 -5.97 -9.22 -7.75
N ALA A 55 -5.65 -7.92 -7.87
CA ALA A 55 -5.47 -7.05 -6.72
C ALA A 55 -6.81 -6.76 -6.05
N LYS A 56 -6.90 -7.03 -4.74
CA LYS A 56 -8.10 -6.78 -3.94
C LYS A 56 -7.83 -5.62 -2.98
N HIS A 57 -8.25 -4.44 -3.39
CA HIS A 57 -8.15 -3.25 -2.55
C HIS A 57 -9.21 -3.27 -1.46
N ARG A 58 -8.82 -2.94 -0.24
CA ARG A 58 -9.73 -2.89 0.90
C ARG A 58 -9.89 -1.46 1.36
N PHE A 59 -11.12 -1.02 1.59
CA PHE A 59 -11.39 0.30 2.15
C PHE A 59 -12.54 0.23 3.16
N CYS A 60 -12.54 1.14 4.13
CA CYS A 60 -13.61 1.25 5.10
C CYS A 60 -14.85 1.87 4.44
N SER A 61 -15.98 1.18 4.45
CA SER A 61 -17.25 1.70 3.91
C SER A 61 -17.80 2.90 4.68
N ILE A 62 -17.35 3.11 5.91
CA ILE A 62 -17.83 4.16 6.80
C ILE A 62 -17.02 5.46 6.63
N CYS A 63 -15.69 5.38 6.60
CA CYS A 63 -14.82 6.56 6.54
C CYS A 63 -13.99 6.70 5.25
N GLY A 64 -14.07 5.73 4.34
CA GLY A 64 -13.37 5.75 3.05
C GLY A 64 -11.87 5.40 3.10
N ILE A 65 -11.26 5.27 4.28
CA ILE A 65 -9.82 4.97 4.40
C ILE A 65 -9.48 3.62 3.77
N HIS A 66 -8.41 3.60 2.95
CA HIS A 66 -7.81 2.42 2.33
C HIS A 66 -6.60 1.93 3.17
N PRO A 67 -6.79 0.96 4.08
CA PRO A 67 -5.75 0.47 4.98
C PRO A 67 -4.74 -0.46 4.30
N PHE A 68 -5.17 -1.32 3.38
CA PHE A 68 -4.31 -2.29 2.70
C PHE A 68 -5.00 -2.85 1.46
N HIS A 69 -4.23 -3.58 0.65
CA HIS A 69 -4.75 -4.34 -0.49
C HIS A 69 -3.91 -5.58 -0.73
N GLN A 70 -4.53 -6.64 -1.25
CA GLN A 70 -3.80 -7.79 -1.79
C GLN A 70 -3.04 -7.34 -3.03
N LEU A 71 -1.73 -7.61 -3.09
CA LEU A 71 -0.90 -7.23 -4.23
C LEU A 71 -1.27 -8.06 -5.46
N ARG A 72 -1.06 -7.46 -6.64
CA ARG A 72 -1.25 -8.14 -7.92
C ARG A 72 -0.08 -9.07 -8.24
N SER A 73 1.15 -8.57 -8.09
CA SER A 73 2.38 -9.30 -8.43
C SER A 73 2.66 -10.46 -7.48
N GLU A 74 2.15 -10.39 -6.25
CA GLU A 74 2.46 -11.33 -5.18
C GLU A 74 1.18 -11.58 -4.34
N PRO A 75 0.34 -12.55 -4.77
CA PRO A 75 -1.01 -12.71 -4.22
C PRO A 75 -1.08 -13.11 -2.74
N ASP A 76 0.00 -13.58 -2.14
CA ASP A 76 0.11 -13.90 -0.71
C ASP A 76 0.61 -12.72 0.14
N HIS A 77 0.75 -11.53 -0.45
CA HIS A 77 1.18 -10.31 0.21
C HIS A 77 0.12 -9.21 0.20
N TYR A 78 0.18 -8.37 1.25
CA TYR A 78 -0.53 -7.11 1.34
C TYR A 78 0.41 -5.93 1.13
N GLY A 79 -0.05 -4.93 0.37
CA GLY A 79 0.48 -3.57 0.45
C GLY A 79 -0.31 -2.76 1.47
N VAL A 80 0.29 -2.50 2.62
CA VAL A 80 -0.30 -1.80 3.77
C VAL A 80 -0.02 -0.30 3.67
N ASN A 81 -1.06 0.53 3.79
CA ASN A 81 -0.92 1.96 3.90
C ASN A 81 -0.25 2.32 5.23
N ILE A 82 0.99 2.82 5.16
CA ILE A 82 1.78 3.12 6.36
C ILE A 82 1.08 4.12 7.28
N ALA A 83 0.35 5.10 6.75
CA ALA A 83 -0.37 6.09 7.57
C ALA A 83 -1.50 5.49 8.42
N CYS A 84 -1.82 4.20 8.24
CA CYS A 84 -2.75 3.47 9.09
C CYS A 84 -2.06 2.71 10.24
N ILE A 85 -0.73 2.81 10.37
CA ILE A 85 0.05 2.22 11.46
C ILE A 85 0.29 3.31 12.51
N ASP A 86 -0.11 3.02 13.75
CA ASP A 86 0.03 3.95 14.88
C ASP A 86 1.48 4.43 15.02
N GLY A 87 1.65 5.75 15.18
CA GLY A 87 2.96 6.37 15.36
C GLY A 87 3.77 6.55 14.07
N THR A 88 3.19 6.27 12.89
CA THR A 88 3.85 6.47 11.60
C THR A 88 3.10 7.43 10.70
N SER A 89 3.84 8.11 9.82
CA SER A 89 3.33 9.06 8.86
C SER A 89 4.08 8.97 7.54
N ILE A 90 3.42 9.32 6.43
CA ILE A 90 4.09 9.45 5.13
C ILE A 90 5.20 10.52 5.14
N TYR A 91 5.16 11.46 6.09
CA TYR A 91 6.13 12.54 6.25
C TYR A 91 7.37 12.15 7.05
N ASP A 92 7.45 10.89 7.50
CA ASP A 92 8.64 10.35 8.19
C ASP A 92 9.71 9.87 7.18
N PHE A 93 9.36 9.80 5.90
CA PHE A 93 10.23 9.33 4.83
C PHE A 93 10.75 10.52 4.02
N ALA A 94 12.07 10.72 4.01
CA ALA A 94 12.69 11.75 3.17
C ALA A 94 12.55 11.43 1.67
N GLU A 95 12.63 10.14 1.32
CA GLU A 95 12.49 9.64 -0.04
C GLU A 95 11.62 8.38 -0.06
N VAL A 96 10.74 8.28 -1.06
CA VAL A 96 9.93 7.08 -1.29
C VAL A 96 10.00 6.70 -2.78
N PRO A 97 10.54 5.52 -3.12
CA PRO A 97 10.56 5.04 -4.50
C PRO A 97 9.15 4.89 -5.08
N VAL A 98 9.00 5.21 -6.36
CA VAL A 98 7.74 5.07 -7.11
C VAL A 98 7.88 3.90 -8.07
N PHE A 99 7.15 2.82 -7.78
CA PHE A 99 7.04 1.64 -8.62
C PHE A 99 6.18 1.91 -9.84
N ASP A 100 6.57 1.33 -10.97
CA ASP A 100 5.82 1.41 -12.22
C ASP A 100 4.64 0.42 -12.23
N GLY A 101 3.49 0.89 -11.78
CA GLY A 101 2.25 0.14 -11.89
C GLY A 101 1.48 0.40 -13.20
N GLU A 102 1.88 1.39 -14.00
CA GLU A 102 1.32 1.58 -15.35
C GLU A 102 1.81 0.48 -16.30
N SER A 103 3.07 0.07 -16.15
CA SER A 103 3.68 -1.08 -16.84
C SER A 103 4.02 -2.20 -15.86
N HIS A 104 2.98 -2.76 -15.24
CA HIS A 104 3.11 -3.72 -14.14
C HIS A 104 3.85 -5.00 -14.57
N PRO A 105 4.69 -5.63 -13.71
CA PRO A 105 5.47 -6.83 -14.03
C PRO A 105 4.61 -8.04 -14.41
N ALA A 106 3.38 -8.14 -13.91
CA ALA A 106 2.45 -9.18 -14.35
C ALA A 106 2.04 -9.04 -15.84
N ASP A 107 2.22 -7.86 -16.44
CA ASP A 107 1.95 -7.61 -17.86
C ASP A 107 3.25 -7.66 -18.70
N THR A 108 4.37 -7.20 -18.15
CA THR A 108 5.62 -6.99 -18.89
C THR A 108 6.71 -8.02 -18.58
N GLY A 109 6.58 -8.76 -17.47
CA GLY A 109 7.61 -9.65 -16.94
C GLY A 109 8.73 -8.95 -16.16
N GLU A 110 8.71 -7.62 -16.03
CA GLU A 110 9.80 -6.84 -15.42
C GLU A 110 9.28 -5.86 -14.37
N ALA A 111 9.88 -5.92 -13.17
CA ALA A 111 9.62 -4.97 -12.09
C ALA A 111 10.58 -3.79 -12.19
N ARG A 112 10.06 -2.56 -12.19
CA ARG A 112 10.87 -1.34 -12.29
C ARG A 112 10.34 -0.20 -11.42
N TYR A 113 11.23 0.74 -11.12
CA TYR A 113 10.91 1.99 -10.45
C TYR A 113 11.09 3.14 -11.43
N VAL A 114 10.10 4.04 -11.49
CA VAL A 114 10.04 5.17 -12.44
C VAL A 114 10.46 6.49 -11.83
N GLY A 115 10.69 6.53 -10.52
CA GLY A 115 11.18 7.74 -9.85
C GLY A 115 11.18 7.62 -8.34
N VAL A 116 11.33 8.78 -7.70
CA VAL A 116 11.33 8.92 -6.24
C VAL A 116 10.54 10.17 -5.86
N MET A 117 9.65 10.05 -4.87
CA MET A 117 9.00 11.18 -4.23
C MET A 117 9.86 11.65 -3.07
N ARG A 118 10.18 12.94 -3.02
CA ARG A 118 10.98 13.54 -1.94
C ARG A 118 10.12 14.40 -1.04
N TYR A 119 10.29 14.25 0.26
CA TYR A 119 9.72 15.12 1.27
C TYR A 119 10.84 15.83 2.04
N GLN A 120 10.77 17.15 2.07
CA GLN A 120 11.71 18.00 2.80
C GLN A 120 10.93 18.85 3.79
N LYS A 121 11.24 18.70 5.09
CA LYS A 121 10.71 19.60 6.12
C LYS A 121 11.35 20.96 5.94
N PHE A 122 10.56 22.02 5.97
CA PHE A 122 11.10 23.38 6.07
C PHE A 122 11.75 23.53 7.45
N SER A 123 12.96 24.06 7.49
CA SER A 123 13.52 24.64 8.70
C SER A 123 12.73 25.92 8.98
N GLY A 124 12.00 25.93 10.10
CA GLY A 124 11.35 27.14 10.61
C GLY A 124 12.35 28.22 11.00
#